data_AF-A0A1T4W8L4-F1
#
_entry.id   AF-A0A1T4W8L4-F1
#
_cell.length_a   1.000
_cell.length_b   1.000
_cell.length_c   1.000
_cell.angle_alpha   90.00
_cell.angle_beta   90.00
_cell.angle_gamma   90.00
#
_symmetry.space_group_name_H-M   'P 1'
#
loop_
_entity.id
_entity.type
_entity.pdbx_description
1 polymer ?
#
loop_
_entity_poly.entity_id
_entity_poly.type
_entity_poly.pdbx_seq_one_letter_code
_entity_poly.pdbx_strand_id
1 'polypeptide(L)'
;KNLLNSLKVNFKVIICKNLQNTSELNKTIYRKAIESDYKELSDAFNQYTSEKVYAGMEGLSLSKYFIISTEKNDYNSAESFFASLEGRLIALFKKLGSGLIPLTCEDRLRSLHGFYRMGYEKDFSFSWEESLSLGRDWRRDIINTAQKIHSRYITMDYGKRYVSTYYISEFPSELDDTFIWELSQVDFPIIVTIDVTPISKNEIQKILKRKYTNVNMSIAREQEVNNKAGYFSNRISFEKTAMIDELEEYMEELRGNDENVFDTSIIIALSAESLDELNKQAEEIDNICNTYGLTLSCLIDDQREGLKSVLPTSARFLHVYRPLFTSALSGFTPFNVIDINDKDGFFYGINQVSKKGIFGNRKKYQNGNGFFFGISGSGKSMNAKMEMDQVLCRTMDDVLIIDPMGEYRENVINNNGYYYDFEKNGDIHINPLHVHSHISDKDAFISQKAEFLYAFCEETIYPDRLSNKHINMIDKACIRIYEDYFKSDKKESPTLITFRNKLIEIANEDLEDTKSAYAKDLADELEAITNGTLSVFCHQQTAVEKRR
;
A
#
# COMPACT_ATOMS: atom_id res chain seq x y z
N LYS A 1 -10.25 -13.54 -10.27
CA LYS A 1 -10.69 -14.90 -10.69
C LYS A 1 -10.40 -16.02 -9.67
N ASN A 2 -9.14 -16.39 -9.39
CA ASN A 2 -8.81 -17.53 -8.50
C ASN A 2 -9.42 -17.45 -7.08
N LEU A 3 -9.44 -16.27 -6.47
CA LEU A 3 -10.07 -16.07 -5.16
C LEU A 3 -11.56 -16.41 -5.20
N LEU A 4 -12.30 -15.80 -6.14
CA LEU A 4 -13.74 -16.03 -6.32
C LEU A 4 -14.06 -17.51 -6.59
N ASN A 5 -13.30 -18.15 -7.48
CA ASN A 5 -13.48 -19.58 -7.78
C ASN A 5 -13.19 -20.51 -6.58
N SER A 6 -12.40 -20.05 -5.61
CA SER A 6 -12.10 -20.82 -4.40
C SER A 6 -13.20 -20.72 -3.32
N LEU A 7 -14.12 -19.76 -3.45
CA LEU A 7 -15.21 -19.50 -2.52
C LEU A 7 -16.44 -20.34 -2.90
N LYS A 8 -16.68 -21.40 -2.13
CA LYS A 8 -17.85 -22.28 -2.26
C LYS A 8 -18.92 -21.99 -1.21
N VAL A 9 -18.93 -20.78 -0.68
CA VAL A 9 -19.83 -20.33 0.40
C VAL A 9 -20.43 -19.00 0.03
N ASN A 10 -21.54 -18.67 0.70
CA ASN A 10 -22.19 -17.38 0.56
C ASN A 10 -21.28 -16.29 1.12
N PHE A 11 -21.04 -15.26 0.33
CA PHE A 11 -20.31 -14.10 0.78
C PHE A 11 -20.99 -12.80 0.37
N LYS A 12 -20.64 -11.73 1.07
CA LYS A 12 -21.09 -10.37 0.82
C LYS A 12 -19.88 -9.47 0.90
N VAL A 13 -19.71 -8.63 -0.12
CA VAL A 13 -18.76 -7.52 -0.11
C VAL A 13 -19.55 -6.25 0.14
N ILE A 14 -19.14 -5.45 1.11
CA ILE A 14 -19.76 -4.14 1.37
C ILE A 14 -18.70 -3.07 1.24
N ILE A 15 -19.04 -2.02 0.52
CA ILE A 15 -18.24 -0.83 0.35
C ILE A 15 -19.06 0.30 0.92
N CYS A 16 -18.53 0.95 1.94
CA CYS A 16 -19.25 1.91 2.73
C CYS A 16 -18.40 3.17 2.82
N LYS A 17 -18.88 4.25 2.21
CA LYS A 17 -18.29 5.58 2.32
C LYS A 17 -19.09 6.34 3.37
N ASN A 18 -18.44 6.69 4.47
CA ASN A 18 -19.04 7.41 5.59
C ASN A 18 -18.25 8.67 5.91
N LEU A 19 -18.89 9.61 6.63
CA LEU A 19 -18.21 10.78 7.17
C LEU A 19 -17.06 10.35 8.08
N GLN A 20 -15.86 10.84 7.78
CA GLN A 20 -14.65 10.45 8.47
C GLN A 20 -14.62 11.06 9.86
N ASN A 21 -14.28 10.22 10.85
CA ASN A 21 -14.04 10.70 12.19
C ASN A 21 -12.68 11.41 12.28
N THR A 22 -12.72 12.74 12.16
CA THR A 22 -11.57 13.66 12.34
C THR A 22 -10.75 13.31 13.59
N SER A 23 -11.39 12.92 14.70
CA SER A 23 -10.68 12.64 15.96
C SER A 23 -9.92 11.31 15.96
N GLU A 24 -10.45 10.26 15.32
CA GLU A 24 -9.76 8.97 15.17
C GLU A 24 -8.65 9.04 14.11
N LEU A 25 -8.91 9.75 13.01
CA LEU A 25 -7.88 10.06 12.02
C LEU A 25 -6.71 10.79 12.67
N ASN A 26 -7.02 11.82 13.46
CA ASN A 26 -6.05 12.57 14.24
C ASN A 26 -5.25 11.66 15.17
N LYS A 27 -5.86 10.73 15.93
CA LYS A 27 -5.10 9.77 16.76
C LYS A 27 -4.11 8.91 15.97
N THR A 28 -4.41 8.65 14.70
CA THR A 28 -3.56 7.82 13.82
C THR A 28 -2.45 8.64 13.18
N ILE A 29 -2.72 9.90 12.85
CA ILE A 29 -1.78 10.84 12.22
C ILE A 29 -0.84 11.46 13.26
N TYR A 30 -1.37 11.93 14.39
CA TYR A 30 -0.60 12.61 15.43
C TYR A 30 0.33 11.63 16.12
N ARG A 31 1.62 11.86 15.92
CA ARG A 31 2.67 11.18 16.69
C ARG A 31 3.33 12.15 17.64
N LYS A 32 3.62 11.65 18.83
CA LYS A 32 4.40 12.40 19.82
C LYS A 32 5.87 12.34 19.42
N ALA A 33 6.58 13.44 19.65
CA ALA A 33 8.02 13.45 19.55
C ALA A 33 8.63 12.44 20.54
N ILE A 34 9.75 11.84 20.15
CA ILE A 34 10.49 10.92 21.00
C ILE A 34 11.17 11.64 22.17
N GLU A 35 11.66 12.86 21.92
CA GLU A 35 12.32 13.74 22.89
C GLU A 35 11.70 15.14 22.87
N SER A 36 11.91 15.91 23.95
CA SER A 36 11.37 17.27 24.10
C SER A 36 11.86 18.22 23.02
N ASP A 37 13.10 18.04 22.59
CA ASP A 37 13.81 18.97 21.71
C ASP A 37 13.25 18.92 20.28
N TYR A 38 12.67 17.78 19.90
CA TYR A 38 11.99 17.59 18.61
C TYR A 38 10.49 17.85 18.64
N LYS A 39 9.96 18.41 19.74
CA LYS A 39 8.51 18.63 19.88
C LYS A 39 7.96 19.57 18.80
N GLU A 40 8.62 20.69 18.57
CA GLU A 40 8.19 21.67 17.56
C GLU A 40 8.19 21.07 16.15
N LEU A 41 9.25 20.32 15.81
CA LEU A 41 9.35 19.62 14.54
C LEU A 41 8.26 18.56 14.36
N SER A 42 8.00 17.76 15.39
CA SER A 42 6.92 16.76 15.38
C SER A 42 5.55 17.40 15.23
N ASP A 43 5.29 18.51 15.94
CA ASP A 43 4.02 19.24 15.85
C ASP A 43 3.83 19.85 14.45
N ALA A 44 4.89 20.40 13.86
CA ALA A 44 4.88 20.89 12.48
C ALA A 44 4.58 19.78 11.45
N PHE A 45 5.21 18.60 11.58
CA PHE A 45 4.92 17.46 10.71
C PHE A 45 3.50 16.94 10.89
N ASN A 46 2.99 16.93 12.12
CA ASN A 46 1.62 16.52 12.38
C ASN A 46 0.63 17.47 11.71
N GLN A 47 0.87 18.79 11.81
CA GLN A 47 0.08 19.79 11.12
C GLN A 47 0.15 19.59 9.60
N TYR A 48 1.35 19.55 9.03
CA TYR A 48 1.56 19.34 7.59
C TYR A 48 0.88 18.07 7.08
N THR A 49 1.05 16.95 7.79
CA THR A 49 0.42 15.68 7.42
C THR A 49 -1.10 15.78 7.49
N SER A 50 -1.64 16.41 8.54
CA SER A 50 -3.08 16.59 8.68
C SER A 50 -3.66 17.42 7.53
N GLU A 51 -3.06 18.57 7.20
CA GLU A 51 -3.49 19.44 6.11
C GLU A 51 -3.52 18.69 4.77
N LYS A 52 -2.47 17.91 4.48
CA LYS A 52 -2.39 17.10 3.26
C LYS A 52 -3.43 15.98 3.24
N VAL A 53 -3.59 15.24 4.32
CA VAL A 53 -4.57 14.13 4.38
C VAL A 53 -6.01 14.66 4.29
N TYR A 54 -6.33 15.77 4.98
CA TYR A 54 -7.66 16.38 4.89
C TYR A 54 -7.97 16.93 3.51
N ALA A 55 -7.00 17.57 2.84
CA ALA A 55 -7.17 18.02 1.46
C ALA A 55 -7.37 16.86 0.47
N GLY A 56 -6.84 15.67 0.76
CA GLY A 56 -7.03 14.48 -0.06
C GLY A 56 -8.38 13.79 0.16
N MET A 57 -8.86 13.71 1.40
CA MET A 57 -9.97 12.80 1.76
C MET A 57 -11.37 13.42 1.71
N GLU A 58 -11.53 14.73 1.47
CA GLU A 58 -12.83 15.46 1.48
C GLU A 58 -13.71 15.15 2.72
N GLY A 59 -13.09 14.75 3.84
CA GLY A 59 -13.81 14.38 5.05
C GLY A 59 -14.61 13.06 4.98
N LEU A 60 -14.37 12.21 3.99
CA LEU A 60 -15.01 10.90 3.84
C LEU A 60 -14.01 9.74 4.04
N SER A 61 -14.51 8.62 4.55
CA SER A 61 -13.75 7.41 4.81
C SER A 61 -14.37 6.22 4.08
N LEU A 62 -13.55 5.46 3.37
CA LEU A 62 -13.96 4.27 2.64
C LEU A 62 -13.63 3.01 3.45
N SER A 63 -14.66 2.30 3.90
CA SER A 63 -14.57 1.02 4.60
C SER A 63 -15.02 -0.12 3.68
N LYS A 64 -14.28 -1.23 3.69
CA LYS A 64 -14.59 -2.43 2.90
C LYS A 64 -14.79 -3.61 3.85
N TYR A 65 -15.98 -4.20 3.85
CA TYR A 65 -16.30 -5.37 4.65
C TYR A 65 -16.40 -6.60 3.75
N PHE A 66 -15.80 -7.70 4.20
CA PHE A 66 -15.94 -9.01 3.57
C PHE A 66 -16.57 -9.97 4.55
N ILE A 67 -17.82 -10.35 4.27
CA ILE A 67 -18.66 -11.14 5.16
C ILE A 67 -18.87 -12.50 4.52
N ILE A 68 -18.71 -13.56 5.30
CA ILE A 68 -18.90 -14.94 4.86
C ILE A 68 -19.90 -15.61 5.77
N SER A 69 -20.76 -16.44 5.19
CA SER A 69 -21.70 -17.26 5.93
C SER A 69 -21.75 -18.68 5.39
N THR A 70 -22.00 -19.62 6.28
CA THR A 70 -22.21 -21.02 5.95
C THR A 70 -23.20 -21.62 6.95
N GLU A 71 -23.90 -22.66 6.52
CA GLU A 71 -24.80 -23.43 7.39
C GLU A 71 -24.09 -24.72 7.82
N LYS A 72 -24.13 -25.01 9.12
CA LYS A 72 -23.55 -26.21 9.74
C LYS A 72 -24.49 -26.73 10.82
N ASN A 73 -24.40 -28.02 11.10
CA ASN A 73 -25.29 -28.69 12.06
C ASN A 73 -25.02 -28.26 13.51
N ASP A 74 -23.80 -27.86 13.84
CA ASP A 74 -23.38 -27.50 15.19
C ASP A 74 -22.31 -26.40 15.18
N TYR A 75 -22.17 -25.73 16.33
CA TYR A 75 -21.24 -24.61 16.51
C TYR A 75 -19.78 -25.03 16.32
N ASN A 76 -19.36 -26.17 16.87
CA ASN A 76 -17.95 -26.61 16.82
C ASN A 76 -17.52 -26.90 15.37
N SER A 77 -18.40 -27.50 14.58
CA SER A 77 -18.20 -27.72 13.14
C SER A 77 -18.13 -26.40 12.36
N ALA A 78 -18.93 -25.39 12.73
CA ALA A 78 -18.88 -24.06 12.13
C ALA A 78 -17.58 -23.33 12.47
N GLU A 79 -17.17 -23.35 13.73
CA GLU A 79 -15.93 -22.72 14.21
C GLU A 79 -14.71 -23.33 13.52
N SER A 80 -14.63 -24.67 13.47
CA SER A 80 -13.55 -25.39 12.79
C SER A 80 -13.49 -25.06 11.29
N PHE A 81 -14.66 -24.92 10.66
CA PHE A 81 -14.75 -24.52 9.25
C PHE A 81 -14.23 -23.10 9.03
N PHE A 82 -14.66 -22.13 9.85
CA PHE A 82 -14.22 -20.75 9.71
C PHE A 82 -12.73 -20.57 10.00
N ALA A 83 -12.17 -21.27 11.00
CA ALA A 83 -10.74 -21.23 11.28
C ALA A 83 -9.89 -21.74 10.09
N SER A 84 -10.31 -22.83 9.45
CA SER A 84 -9.65 -23.34 8.24
C SER A 84 -9.80 -22.37 7.06
N LEU A 85 -10.99 -21.81 6.88
CA LEU A 85 -11.28 -20.86 5.82
C LEU A 85 -10.48 -19.56 5.97
N GLU A 86 -10.38 -19.03 7.19
CA GLU A 86 -9.65 -17.81 7.52
C GLU A 86 -8.18 -17.94 7.16
N GLY A 87 -7.51 -19.02 7.58
CA GLY A 87 -6.10 -19.25 7.23
C GLY A 87 -5.86 -19.29 5.72
N ARG A 88 -6.78 -19.90 4.96
CA ARG A 88 -6.73 -19.92 3.49
C ARG A 88 -6.95 -18.53 2.89
N LEU A 89 -7.91 -17.76 3.41
CA LEU A 89 -8.22 -16.43 2.91
C LEU A 89 -7.09 -15.44 3.18
N ILE A 90 -6.48 -15.48 4.37
CA ILE A 90 -5.31 -14.65 4.69
C ILE A 90 -4.18 -14.91 3.69
N ALA A 91 -3.91 -16.18 3.36
CA ALA A 91 -2.89 -16.51 2.36
C ALA A 91 -3.25 -16.02 0.95
N LEU A 92 -4.53 -16.09 0.55
CA LEU A 92 -4.98 -15.60 -0.76
C LEU A 92 -4.94 -14.07 -0.86
N PHE A 93 -5.40 -13.36 0.18
CA PHE A 93 -5.35 -11.89 0.21
C PHE A 93 -3.91 -11.38 0.24
N LYS A 94 -3.02 -12.05 0.97
CA LYS A 94 -1.59 -11.73 0.95
C LYS A 94 -0.98 -11.84 -0.45
N LYS A 95 -1.40 -12.83 -1.25
CA LYS A 95 -0.98 -12.94 -2.67
C LYS A 95 -1.51 -11.81 -3.55
N LEU A 96 -2.65 -11.21 -3.19
CA LEU A 96 -3.21 -10.03 -3.86
C LEU A 96 -2.57 -8.72 -3.37
N GLY A 97 -1.59 -8.76 -2.46
CA GLY A 97 -1.03 -7.56 -1.84
C GLY A 97 -1.97 -6.87 -0.85
N SER A 98 -2.99 -7.59 -0.36
CA SER A 98 -3.99 -7.08 0.57
C SER A 98 -3.98 -7.85 1.90
N GLY A 99 -4.58 -7.26 2.93
CA GLY A 99 -4.74 -7.87 4.26
C GLY A 99 -6.21 -8.09 4.60
N LEU A 100 -6.48 -9.08 5.44
CA LEU A 100 -7.78 -9.25 6.11
C LEU A 100 -7.61 -8.96 7.60
N ILE A 101 -8.51 -8.15 8.15
CA ILE A 101 -8.57 -7.83 9.57
C ILE A 101 -9.85 -8.47 10.12
N PRO A 102 -9.75 -9.49 11.00
CA PRO A 102 -10.93 -10.08 11.60
C PRO A 102 -11.60 -9.07 12.54
N LEU A 103 -12.93 -8.97 12.48
CA LEU A 103 -13.71 -8.08 13.32
C LEU A 103 -14.24 -8.78 14.57
N THR A 104 -14.01 -8.16 15.73
CA THR A 104 -14.56 -8.59 17.02
C THR A 104 -16.07 -8.37 17.07
N CYS A 105 -16.72 -8.86 18.13
CA CYS A 105 -18.14 -8.61 18.34
C CYS A 105 -18.43 -7.10 18.49
N GLU A 106 -17.59 -6.37 19.23
CA GLU A 106 -17.74 -4.93 19.42
C GLU A 106 -17.58 -4.17 18.09
N ASP A 107 -16.59 -4.54 17.26
CA ASP A 107 -16.38 -3.91 15.95
C ASP A 107 -17.61 -4.09 15.05
N ARG A 108 -18.23 -5.27 15.07
CA ARG A 108 -19.46 -5.54 14.31
C ARG A 108 -20.64 -4.70 14.79
N LEU A 109 -20.77 -4.52 16.10
CA LEU A 109 -21.79 -3.65 16.70
C LEU A 109 -21.55 -2.18 16.33
N ARG A 110 -20.29 -1.74 16.33
CA ARG A 110 -19.88 -0.41 15.86
C ARG A 110 -20.21 -0.20 14.40
N SER A 111 -19.95 -1.19 13.54
CA SER A 111 -20.36 -1.15 12.14
C SER A 111 -21.88 -1.02 12.01
N LEU A 112 -22.67 -1.80 12.75
CA LEU A 112 -24.13 -1.67 12.73
C LEU A 112 -24.61 -0.29 13.19
N HIS A 113 -24.02 0.27 14.25
CA HIS A 113 -24.32 1.62 14.70
C HIS A 113 -24.08 2.66 13.58
N GLY A 114 -22.94 2.60 12.90
CA GLY A 114 -22.63 3.53 11.81
C GLY A 114 -23.60 3.44 10.63
N PHE A 115 -24.12 2.25 10.31
CA PHE A 115 -25.12 2.08 9.24
C PHE A 115 -26.49 2.67 9.62
N TYR A 116 -26.91 2.54 10.88
CA TYR A 116 -28.20 3.08 11.33
C TYR A 116 -28.15 4.55 11.73
N ARG A 117 -26.98 5.03 12.14
CA ARG A 117 -26.75 6.40 12.62
C ARG A 117 -25.67 7.09 11.79
N MET A 118 -25.86 7.07 10.47
CA MET A 118 -24.95 7.72 9.52
C MET A 118 -24.75 9.19 9.90
N GLY A 119 -23.50 9.64 9.99
CA GLY A 119 -23.11 10.98 10.46
C GLY A 119 -22.96 11.12 11.98
N TYR A 120 -23.39 10.13 12.77
CA TYR A 120 -23.24 10.08 14.23
C TYR A 120 -22.33 8.92 14.66
N GLU A 121 -21.43 8.45 13.80
CA GLU A 121 -20.56 7.30 14.07
C GLU A 121 -19.72 7.48 15.34
N LYS A 122 -19.40 8.73 15.70
CA LYS A 122 -18.64 9.12 16.91
C LYS A 122 -19.35 8.81 18.21
N ASP A 123 -20.68 8.71 18.19
CA ASP A 123 -21.50 8.53 19.39
C ASP A 123 -21.51 7.06 19.85
N PHE A 124 -20.87 6.15 19.10
CA PHE A 124 -20.79 4.75 19.50
C PHE A 124 -19.97 4.61 20.79
N SER A 125 -20.64 4.17 21.85
CA SER A 125 -20.04 3.78 23.11
C SER A 125 -20.71 2.49 23.57
N PHE A 126 -19.93 1.42 23.70
CA PHE A 126 -20.46 0.14 24.15
C PHE A 126 -19.41 -0.62 24.97
N SER A 127 -19.83 -1.14 26.11
CA SER A 127 -19.06 -2.07 26.93
C SER A 127 -19.97 -3.20 27.39
N TRP A 128 -19.51 -4.45 27.20
CA TRP A 128 -20.24 -5.63 27.66
C TRP A 128 -20.42 -5.63 29.18
N GLU A 129 -19.39 -5.23 29.93
CA GLU A 129 -19.42 -5.19 31.39
C GLU A 129 -20.45 -4.16 31.90
N GLU A 130 -20.49 -2.98 31.28
CA GLU A 130 -21.45 -1.94 31.61
C GLU A 130 -22.89 -2.36 31.25
N SER A 131 -23.10 -2.92 30.05
CA SER A 131 -24.42 -3.35 29.61
C SER A 131 -25.00 -4.46 30.51
N LEU A 132 -24.19 -5.45 30.88
CA LEU A 132 -24.60 -6.56 31.74
C LEU A 132 -24.86 -6.09 33.17
N SER A 133 -24.03 -5.21 33.72
CA SER A 133 -24.18 -4.71 35.09
C SER A 133 -25.40 -3.80 35.25
N LEU A 134 -25.71 -2.97 34.24
CA LEU A 134 -26.87 -2.07 34.26
C LEU A 134 -28.19 -2.74 33.82
N GLY A 135 -28.14 -3.96 33.29
CA GLY A 135 -29.33 -4.68 32.80
C GLY A 135 -30.05 -3.98 31.65
N ARG A 136 -29.34 -3.16 30.88
CA ARG A 136 -29.91 -2.37 29.76
C ARG A 136 -30.12 -3.24 28.52
N ASP A 137 -31.13 -2.91 27.73
CA ASP A 137 -31.29 -3.49 26.40
C ASP A 137 -30.31 -2.84 25.42
N TRP A 138 -29.11 -3.42 25.33
CA TRP A 138 -28.01 -2.96 24.47
C TRP A 138 -28.41 -2.74 23.01
N ARG A 139 -29.44 -3.43 22.51
CA ARG A 139 -29.91 -3.25 21.13
C ARG A 139 -30.40 -1.83 20.87
N ARG A 140 -31.00 -1.19 21.89
CA ARG A 140 -31.48 0.20 21.83
C ARG A 140 -30.34 1.21 21.95
N ASP A 141 -29.24 0.84 22.60
CA ASP A 141 -28.05 1.70 22.69
C ASP A 141 -27.33 1.78 21.35
N ILE A 142 -27.42 0.73 20.53
CA ILE A 142 -26.80 0.66 19.20
C ILE A 142 -27.71 1.28 18.13
N ILE A 143 -29.03 1.05 18.22
CA ILE A 143 -30.00 1.52 17.23
C ILE A 143 -31.12 2.25 17.97
N ASN A 144 -31.02 3.58 18.05
CA ASN A 144 -32.01 4.44 18.69
C ASN A 144 -32.69 5.40 17.71
N THR A 145 -32.99 4.93 16.50
CA THR A 145 -33.56 5.77 15.43
C THR A 145 -35.00 5.36 15.13
N ALA A 146 -35.94 6.30 15.21
CA ALA A 146 -37.29 6.08 14.70
C ALA A 146 -37.25 5.98 13.17
N GLN A 147 -37.97 5.01 12.61
CA GLN A 147 -38.05 4.78 11.16
C GLN A 147 -39.50 4.90 10.70
N LYS A 148 -39.74 5.67 9.66
CA LYS A 148 -41.02 5.70 8.94
C LYS A 148 -40.77 5.37 7.48
N ILE A 149 -41.44 4.30 7.02
CA ILE A 149 -41.24 3.73 5.70
C ILE A 149 -42.20 4.41 4.73
N HIS A 150 -41.66 4.85 3.60
CA HIS A 150 -42.40 5.33 2.45
C HIS A 150 -42.10 4.44 1.25
N SER A 151 -42.87 4.60 0.17
CA SER A 151 -42.73 3.77 -1.02
C SER A 151 -41.33 3.83 -1.65
N ARG A 152 -40.72 5.02 -1.73
CA ARG A 152 -39.42 5.22 -2.40
C ARG A 152 -38.25 5.53 -1.46
N TYR A 153 -38.51 5.76 -0.17
CA TYR A 153 -37.49 6.12 0.81
C TYR A 153 -37.94 5.78 2.24
N ILE A 154 -37.02 5.84 3.19
CA ILE A 154 -37.26 5.74 4.63
C ILE A 154 -36.84 7.04 5.27
N THR A 155 -37.67 7.57 6.17
CA THR A 155 -37.26 8.66 7.06
C THR A 155 -36.70 8.10 8.36
N MET A 156 -35.52 8.57 8.74
CA MET A 156 -34.80 8.18 9.95
C MET A 156 -34.53 9.39 10.85
N ASP A 157 -34.07 9.16 12.08
CA ASP A 157 -33.73 10.21 13.05
C ASP A 157 -34.82 11.27 13.22
N TYR A 158 -36.05 10.81 13.45
CA TYR A 158 -37.22 11.68 13.65
C TYR A 158 -37.48 12.62 12.46
N GLY A 159 -37.13 12.19 11.25
CA GLY A 159 -37.39 12.92 10.00
C GLY A 159 -36.25 13.84 9.56
N LYS A 160 -35.06 13.73 10.18
CA LYS A 160 -33.87 14.51 9.80
C LYS A 160 -33.05 13.90 8.66
N ARG A 161 -33.26 12.61 8.39
CA ARG A 161 -32.50 11.84 7.40
C ARG A 161 -33.45 11.09 6.49
N TYR A 162 -33.11 11.06 5.20
CA TYR A 162 -33.84 10.34 4.17
C TYR A 162 -32.91 9.30 3.56
N VAL A 163 -33.37 8.05 3.51
CA VAL A 163 -32.59 6.94 2.98
C VAL A 163 -33.37 6.28 1.86
N SER A 164 -32.72 6.07 0.72
CA SER A 164 -33.29 5.34 -0.41
C SER A 164 -32.38 4.19 -0.79
N THR A 165 -32.99 3.06 -1.12
CA THR A 165 -32.32 1.85 -1.54
C THR A 165 -32.69 1.50 -2.98
N TYR A 166 -31.67 1.07 -3.72
CA TYR A 166 -31.71 0.79 -5.14
C TYR A 166 -31.01 -0.55 -5.40
N TYR A 167 -31.32 -1.17 -6.52
CA TYR A 167 -30.62 -2.37 -7.00
C TYR A 167 -30.27 -2.21 -8.47
N ILE A 168 -29.24 -2.94 -8.91
CA ILE A 168 -28.90 -3.02 -10.33
C ILE A 168 -29.77 -4.09 -10.98
N SER A 169 -30.62 -3.68 -11.92
CA SER A 169 -31.61 -4.55 -12.56
C SER A 169 -31.10 -5.22 -13.83
N GLU A 170 -30.24 -4.53 -14.57
CA GLU A 170 -29.64 -4.96 -15.84
C GLU A 170 -28.13 -4.79 -15.80
N PHE A 171 -27.43 -5.75 -16.39
CA PHE A 171 -25.98 -5.86 -16.40
C PHE A 171 -25.49 -5.89 -17.85
N PRO A 172 -24.35 -5.23 -18.16
CA PRO A 172 -23.74 -5.36 -19.47
C PRO A 172 -23.11 -6.74 -19.65
N SER A 173 -22.80 -7.10 -20.90
CA SER A 173 -22.10 -8.35 -21.24
C SER A 173 -20.67 -8.37 -20.71
N GLU A 174 -20.01 -7.21 -20.70
CA GLU A 174 -18.67 -7.01 -20.14
C GLU A 174 -18.68 -5.76 -19.24
N LEU A 175 -17.92 -5.81 -18.14
CA LEU A 175 -17.80 -4.69 -17.21
C LEU A 175 -16.31 -4.46 -16.92
N ASP A 176 -15.90 -3.19 -17.01
CA ASP A 176 -14.58 -2.76 -16.57
C ASP A 176 -14.45 -2.83 -15.03
N ASP A 177 -13.22 -2.99 -14.54
CA ASP A 177 -12.92 -3.13 -13.09
C ASP A 177 -12.94 -1.79 -12.32
N THR A 178 -13.29 -0.72 -13.02
CA THR A 178 -13.31 0.67 -12.55
C THR A 178 -14.68 1.11 -12.01
N PHE A 179 -15.77 0.41 -12.31
CA PHE A 179 -17.14 0.80 -11.90
C PHE A 179 -17.26 1.04 -10.38
N ILE A 180 -16.78 0.08 -9.59
CA ILE A 180 -16.82 0.16 -8.12
C ILE A 180 -15.94 1.30 -7.60
N TRP A 181 -14.86 1.62 -8.31
CA TRP A 181 -14.02 2.75 -7.97
C TRP A 181 -14.71 4.08 -8.23
N GLU A 182 -15.40 4.24 -9.37
CA GLU A 182 -16.18 5.45 -9.64
C GLU A 182 -17.26 5.68 -8.58
N LEU A 183 -17.99 4.63 -8.18
CA LEU A 183 -18.94 4.72 -7.07
C LEU A 183 -18.27 5.14 -5.75
N SER A 184 -16.98 4.84 -5.57
CA SER A 184 -16.23 5.27 -4.38
C SER A 184 -15.72 6.72 -4.45
N GLN A 185 -15.74 7.35 -5.62
CA GLN A 185 -15.27 8.73 -5.81
C GLN A 185 -16.32 9.79 -5.44
N VAL A 186 -17.61 9.47 -5.42
CA VAL A 186 -18.70 10.41 -5.10
C VAL A 186 -18.51 11.14 -3.76
N ASP A 187 -18.84 12.42 -3.67
CA ASP A 187 -18.56 13.28 -2.51
C ASP A 187 -19.60 13.19 -1.38
N PHE A 188 -20.42 12.13 -1.38
CA PHE A 188 -21.44 11.88 -0.36
C PHE A 188 -21.41 10.45 0.21
N PRO A 189 -22.06 10.21 1.37
CA PRO A 189 -22.14 8.87 1.94
C PRO A 189 -22.92 7.89 1.07
N ILE A 190 -22.34 6.73 0.81
CA ILE A 190 -22.93 5.66 -0.01
C ILE A 190 -22.57 4.29 0.58
N ILE A 191 -23.54 3.37 0.55
CA ILE A 191 -23.28 1.95 0.81
C ILE A 191 -23.58 1.18 -0.47
N VAL A 192 -22.61 0.39 -0.91
CA VAL A 192 -22.77 -0.58 -2.00
C VAL A 192 -22.56 -1.98 -1.42
N THR A 193 -23.52 -2.87 -1.62
CA THR A 193 -23.40 -4.28 -1.22
C THR A 193 -23.48 -5.18 -2.43
N ILE A 194 -22.54 -6.10 -2.53
CA ILE A 194 -22.49 -7.15 -3.55
C ILE A 194 -22.70 -8.47 -2.82
N ASP A 195 -23.92 -8.98 -2.88
CA ASP A 195 -24.32 -10.27 -2.33
C ASP A 195 -24.07 -11.38 -3.35
N VAL A 196 -23.30 -12.39 -2.97
CA VAL A 196 -22.89 -13.47 -3.87
C VAL A 196 -23.22 -14.84 -3.30
N THR A 197 -23.86 -15.66 -4.11
CA THR A 197 -24.22 -17.05 -3.80
C THR A 197 -23.66 -17.96 -4.90
N PRO A 198 -22.68 -18.84 -4.61
CA PRO A 198 -22.16 -19.75 -5.61
C PRO A 198 -23.23 -20.79 -5.99
N ILE A 199 -23.37 -21.05 -7.29
CA ILE A 199 -24.28 -22.08 -7.80
C ILE A 199 -23.47 -23.31 -8.21
N SER A 200 -23.98 -24.50 -7.92
CA SER A 200 -23.26 -25.71 -8.31
C SER A 200 -23.26 -25.88 -9.83
N LYS A 201 -22.14 -26.35 -10.39
CA LYS A 201 -22.02 -26.59 -11.85
C LYS A 201 -23.13 -27.52 -12.38
N ASN A 202 -23.53 -28.52 -11.59
CA ASN A 202 -24.59 -29.46 -11.96
C ASN A 202 -25.96 -28.79 -12.08
N GLU A 203 -26.28 -27.84 -11.19
CA GLU A 203 -27.53 -27.08 -11.25
C GLU A 203 -27.54 -26.15 -12.46
N ILE A 204 -26.44 -25.43 -12.69
CA ILE A 204 -26.35 -24.50 -13.82
C ILE A 204 -26.44 -25.23 -15.16
N GLN A 205 -25.81 -26.40 -15.31
CA GLN A 205 -25.91 -27.21 -16.52
C GLN A 205 -27.35 -27.66 -16.79
N LYS A 206 -28.12 -28.01 -15.74
CA LYS A 206 -29.54 -28.33 -15.88
C LYS A 206 -30.36 -27.12 -16.33
N ILE A 207 -30.09 -25.94 -15.75
CA ILE A 207 -30.77 -24.69 -16.11
C ILE A 207 -30.49 -24.31 -17.57
N LEU A 208 -29.22 -24.30 -17.98
CA LEU A 208 -28.81 -23.99 -19.35
C LEU A 208 -29.38 -24.99 -20.36
N LYS A 209 -29.29 -26.30 -20.09
CA LYS A 209 -29.87 -27.32 -20.97
C LYS A 209 -31.39 -27.16 -21.14
N ARG A 210 -32.09 -26.82 -20.05
CA ARG A 210 -33.54 -26.54 -20.09
C ARG A 210 -33.85 -25.29 -20.90
N LYS A 211 -33.10 -24.20 -20.72
CA LYS A 211 -33.24 -22.98 -21.54
C LYS A 211 -32.95 -23.27 -23.02
N TYR A 212 -31.85 -23.95 -23.33
CA TYR A 212 -31.46 -24.35 -24.68
C TYR A 212 -32.56 -25.17 -25.38
N THR A 213 -33.15 -26.14 -24.67
CA THR A 213 -34.24 -26.96 -25.22
C THR A 213 -35.50 -26.11 -25.45
N ASN A 214 -35.82 -25.18 -24.55
CA ASN A 214 -36.96 -24.27 -24.69
C ASN A 214 -36.82 -23.34 -25.89
N VAL A 215 -35.63 -22.75 -26.11
CA VAL A 215 -35.36 -21.87 -27.26
C VAL A 215 -35.44 -22.67 -28.55
N ASN A 216 -34.84 -23.87 -28.60
CA ASN A 216 -34.96 -24.77 -29.76
C ASN A 216 -36.40 -25.15 -30.07
N MET A 217 -37.22 -25.48 -29.06
CA MET A 217 -38.65 -25.72 -29.26
C MET A 217 -39.38 -24.49 -29.80
N SER A 218 -39.01 -23.28 -29.37
CA SER A 218 -39.57 -22.03 -29.87
C SER A 218 -39.20 -21.77 -31.32
N ILE A 219 -37.96 -22.06 -31.72
CA ILE A 219 -37.49 -21.98 -33.10
C ILE A 219 -38.23 -23.00 -33.97
N ALA A 220 -38.33 -24.26 -33.52
CA ALA A 220 -39.03 -25.31 -34.25
C ALA A 220 -40.50 -24.96 -34.49
N ARG A 221 -41.18 -24.37 -33.49
CA ARG A 221 -42.56 -23.88 -33.64
C ARG A 221 -42.68 -22.74 -34.66
N GLU A 222 -41.74 -21.80 -34.63
CA GLU A 222 -41.71 -20.69 -35.58
C GLU A 222 -41.51 -21.20 -37.01
N GLN A 223 -40.58 -22.14 -37.20
CA GLN A 223 -40.39 -22.82 -38.48
C GLN A 223 -41.64 -23.59 -38.92
N GLU A 224 -42.32 -24.29 -38.01
CA GLU A 224 -43.55 -25.02 -38.32
C GLU A 224 -44.67 -24.08 -38.79
N VAL A 225 -44.83 -22.93 -38.14
CA VAL A 225 -45.79 -21.90 -38.54
C VAL A 225 -45.44 -21.33 -39.91
N ASN A 226 -44.17 -20.98 -40.14
CA ASN A 226 -43.70 -20.46 -41.43
C ASN A 226 -43.89 -21.47 -42.56
N ASN A 227 -43.61 -22.75 -42.31
CA ASN A 227 -43.81 -23.83 -43.27
C ASN A 227 -45.30 -24.04 -43.60
N LYS A 228 -46.19 -23.98 -42.60
CA LYS A 228 -47.65 -24.07 -42.81
C LYS A 228 -48.21 -22.87 -43.60
N ALA A 229 -47.57 -21.71 -43.48
CA ALA A 229 -47.91 -20.51 -44.24
C ALA A 229 -47.26 -20.45 -45.64
N GLY A 230 -46.46 -21.46 -46.03
CA GLY A 230 -45.79 -21.53 -47.33
C GLY A 230 -44.48 -20.73 -47.43
N TYR A 231 -43.99 -20.18 -46.33
CA TYR A 231 -42.76 -19.37 -46.25
C TYR A 231 -41.54 -20.22 -45.86
N PHE A 232 -41.12 -21.12 -46.75
CA PHE A 232 -39.99 -22.05 -46.49
C PHE A 232 -38.61 -21.37 -46.44
N SER A 233 -38.47 -20.19 -47.03
CA SER A 233 -37.22 -19.41 -47.09
C SER A 233 -37.12 -18.31 -46.02
N ASN A 234 -38.16 -18.13 -45.19
CA ASN A 234 -38.09 -17.16 -44.09
C ASN A 234 -37.05 -17.62 -43.06
N ARG A 235 -36.04 -16.78 -42.86
CA ARG A 235 -35.05 -16.98 -41.80
C ARG A 235 -35.75 -16.87 -40.43
N ILE A 236 -35.34 -17.74 -39.51
CA ILE A 236 -35.73 -17.68 -38.10
C ILE A 236 -35.38 -16.29 -37.55
N SER A 237 -36.16 -15.80 -36.58
CA SER A 237 -35.81 -14.57 -35.85
C SER A 237 -34.35 -14.58 -35.39
N PHE A 238 -33.61 -13.54 -35.78
CA PHE A 238 -32.21 -13.33 -35.43
C PHE A 238 -31.99 -13.39 -33.91
N GLU A 239 -32.92 -12.83 -33.12
CA GLU A 239 -32.86 -12.85 -31.65
C GLU A 239 -32.77 -14.27 -31.08
N LYS A 240 -33.52 -15.23 -31.65
CA LYS A 240 -33.52 -16.61 -31.15
C LYS A 240 -32.26 -17.36 -31.56
N THR A 241 -31.72 -17.08 -32.74
CA THR A 241 -30.44 -17.65 -33.18
C THR A 241 -29.30 -17.12 -32.32
N ALA A 242 -29.23 -15.81 -32.11
CA ALA A 242 -28.24 -15.18 -31.21
C ALA A 242 -28.32 -15.75 -29.79
N MET A 243 -29.53 -15.98 -29.26
CA MET A 243 -29.72 -16.59 -27.94
C MET A 243 -29.25 -18.05 -27.87
N ILE A 244 -29.32 -18.81 -28.97
CA ILE A 244 -28.74 -20.17 -29.01
C ILE A 244 -27.23 -20.09 -29.00
N ASP A 245 -26.64 -19.23 -29.84
CA ASP A 245 -25.20 -19.07 -29.94
C ASP A 245 -24.61 -18.67 -28.57
N GLU A 246 -25.25 -17.72 -27.87
CA GLU A 246 -24.88 -17.30 -26.51
C GLU A 246 -25.00 -18.45 -25.49
N LEU A 247 -26.07 -19.26 -25.56
CA LEU A 247 -26.24 -20.40 -24.67
C LEU A 247 -25.20 -21.50 -24.92
N GLU A 248 -24.77 -21.70 -26.17
CA GLU A 248 -23.71 -22.66 -26.53
C GLU A 248 -22.37 -22.18 -25.98
N GLU A 249 -22.04 -20.90 -26.15
CA GLU A 249 -20.85 -20.26 -25.58
C GLU A 249 -20.80 -20.42 -24.06
N TYR A 250 -21.88 -20.08 -23.35
CA TYR A 250 -21.97 -20.28 -21.90
C TYR A 250 -21.79 -21.74 -21.48
N MET A 251 -22.28 -22.70 -22.27
CA MET A 251 -22.10 -24.12 -22.00
C MET A 251 -20.64 -24.57 -22.23
N GLU A 252 -19.94 -23.99 -23.20
CA GLU A 252 -18.51 -24.25 -23.45
C GLU A 252 -17.62 -23.68 -22.34
N GLU A 253 -17.85 -22.44 -21.92
CA GLU A 253 -17.10 -21.79 -20.84
C GLU A 253 -17.18 -22.59 -19.52
N LEU A 254 -18.35 -23.14 -19.21
CA LEU A 254 -18.55 -23.98 -18.01
C LEU A 254 -17.82 -25.32 -18.07
N ARG A 255 -17.64 -25.88 -19.28
CA ARG A 255 -16.91 -27.13 -19.50
C ARG A 255 -15.39 -26.92 -19.38
N GLY A 256 -14.90 -25.74 -19.78
CA GLY A 256 -13.48 -25.36 -19.71
C GLY A 256 -12.87 -25.30 -18.31
N ASN A 257 -13.67 -25.47 -17.25
CA ASN A 257 -13.28 -25.40 -15.83
C ASN A 257 -12.75 -24.03 -15.33
N ASP A 258 -12.67 -23.03 -16.19
CA ASP A 258 -12.17 -21.70 -15.82
C ASP A 258 -13.22 -20.81 -15.15
N GLU A 259 -14.50 -21.04 -15.43
CA GLU A 259 -15.61 -20.24 -14.92
C GLU A 259 -16.49 -20.99 -13.91
N ASN A 260 -17.02 -20.24 -12.95
CA ASN A 260 -18.13 -20.63 -12.09
C ASN A 260 -19.26 -19.60 -12.25
N VAL A 261 -20.48 -19.98 -11.88
CA VAL A 261 -21.63 -19.07 -11.89
C VAL A 261 -22.06 -18.76 -10.48
N PHE A 262 -22.34 -17.48 -10.24
CA PHE A 262 -22.79 -16.97 -8.96
C PHE A 262 -24.08 -16.17 -9.13
N ASP A 263 -25.07 -16.44 -8.30
CA ASP A 263 -26.20 -15.54 -8.14
C ASP A 263 -25.73 -14.31 -7.37
N THR A 264 -25.75 -13.17 -8.06
CA THR A 264 -25.23 -11.90 -7.58
C THR A 264 -26.33 -10.86 -7.46
N SER A 265 -26.34 -10.10 -6.37
CA SER A 265 -27.21 -8.94 -6.18
C SER A 265 -26.36 -7.75 -5.80
N ILE A 266 -26.56 -6.61 -6.48
CA ILE A 266 -25.89 -5.35 -6.14
C ILE A 266 -26.96 -4.38 -5.67
N ILE A 267 -26.85 -3.94 -4.43
CA ILE A 267 -27.79 -3.03 -3.77
C ILE A 267 -27.00 -1.79 -3.34
N ILE A 268 -27.57 -0.62 -3.60
CA ILE A 268 -27.00 0.67 -3.26
C ILE A 268 -27.96 1.37 -2.29
N ALA A 269 -27.44 1.86 -1.17
CA ALA A 269 -28.18 2.71 -0.24
C ALA A 269 -27.55 4.11 -0.20
N LEU A 270 -28.40 5.11 -0.37
CA LEU A 270 -28.07 6.53 -0.33
C LEU A 270 -28.74 7.18 0.87
N SER A 271 -28.10 8.20 1.44
CA SER A 271 -28.57 8.89 2.63
C SER A 271 -28.27 10.39 2.54
N ALA A 272 -29.28 11.20 2.78
CA ALA A 272 -29.17 12.66 2.70
C ALA A 272 -30.00 13.35 3.80
N GLU A 273 -29.75 14.63 4.02
CA GLU A 273 -30.50 15.44 5.01
C GLU A 273 -31.81 15.99 4.43
N SER A 274 -31.96 15.97 3.10
CA SER A 274 -33.19 16.37 2.41
C SER A 274 -33.55 15.44 1.26
N LEU A 275 -34.82 15.41 0.86
CA LEU A 275 -35.27 14.66 -0.31
C LEU A 275 -34.70 15.20 -1.63
N ASP A 276 -34.49 16.51 -1.74
CA ASP A 276 -33.91 17.13 -2.94
C ASP A 276 -32.47 16.66 -3.15
N GLU A 277 -31.67 16.68 -2.08
CA GLU A 277 -30.31 16.16 -2.08
C GLU A 277 -30.27 14.66 -2.37
N LEU A 278 -31.16 13.86 -1.76
CA LEU A 278 -31.25 12.42 -2.01
C LEU A 278 -31.53 12.10 -3.48
N ASN A 279 -32.41 12.88 -4.13
CA ASN A 279 -32.73 12.71 -5.54
C ASN A 279 -31.55 13.09 -6.43
N LYS A 280 -30.83 14.18 -6.12
CA LYS A 280 -29.60 14.56 -6.85
C LYS A 280 -28.52 13.48 -6.75
N GLN A 281 -28.28 12.96 -5.54
CA GLN A 281 -27.36 11.84 -5.34
C GLN A 281 -27.80 10.61 -6.15
N ALA A 282 -29.09 10.29 -6.17
CA ALA A 282 -29.60 9.17 -6.95
C ALA A 282 -29.44 9.36 -8.47
N GLU A 283 -29.65 10.58 -8.98
CA GLU A 283 -29.39 10.92 -10.40
C GLU A 283 -27.90 10.80 -10.75
N GLU A 284 -27.01 11.21 -9.85
CA GLU A 284 -25.57 11.05 -10.04
C GLU A 284 -25.15 9.57 -10.12
N ILE A 285 -25.65 8.73 -9.21
CA ILE A 285 -25.39 7.29 -9.26
C ILE A 285 -26.00 6.65 -10.50
N ASP A 286 -27.21 7.06 -10.91
CA ASP A 286 -27.84 6.56 -12.14
C ASP A 286 -27.00 6.89 -13.38
N ASN A 287 -26.45 8.12 -13.46
CA ASN A 287 -25.55 8.52 -14.54
C ASN A 287 -24.26 7.67 -14.59
N ILE A 288 -23.67 7.39 -13.42
CA ILE A 288 -22.51 6.48 -13.31
C ILE A 288 -22.91 5.08 -13.81
N CYS A 289 -24.02 4.51 -13.32
CA CYS A 289 -24.50 3.21 -13.78
C CYS A 289 -24.72 3.17 -15.30
N ASN A 290 -25.38 4.17 -15.87
CA ASN A 290 -25.67 4.26 -17.30
C ASN A 290 -24.39 4.32 -18.16
N THR A 291 -23.32 4.96 -17.66
CA THR A 291 -22.01 5.01 -18.35
C THR A 291 -21.40 3.63 -18.53
N TYR A 292 -21.70 2.70 -17.61
CA TYR A 292 -21.25 1.31 -17.64
C TYR A 292 -22.30 0.36 -18.22
N GLY A 293 -23.40 0.86 -18.78
CA GLY A 293 -24.50 0.03 -19.29
C GLY A 293 -25.25 -0.74 -18.19
N LEU A 294 -25.20 -0.26 -16.95
CA LEU A 294 -25.94 -0.77 -15.81
C LEU A 294 -27.22 0.04 -15.62
N THR A 295 -28.34 -0.61 -15.34
CA THR A 295 -29.60 0.08 -15.04
C THR A 295 -29.83 0.10 -13.53
N LEU A 296 -29.86 1.30 -12.94
CA LEU A 296 -30.21 1.49 -11.53
C LEU A 296 -31.74 1.49 -11.36
N SER A 297 -32.25 0.79 -10.36
CA SER A 297 -33.69 0.69 -10.12
C SER A 297 -34.01 0.87 -8.64
N CYS A 298 -34.98 1.72 -8.32
CA CYS A 298 -35.42 1.95 -6.95
C CYS A 298 -36.21 0.74 -6.42
N LEU A 299 -35.95 0.34 -5.18
CA LEU A 299 -36.72 -0.71 -4.48
C LEU A 299 -38.06 -0.16 -3.99
N ILE A 300 -38.98 0.11 -4.92
CA ILE A 300 -40.30 0.67 -4.61
C ILE A 300 -41.06 -0.31 -3.69
N ASP A 301 -41.59 0.20 -2.59
CA ASP A 301 -42.30 -0.51 -1.51
C ASP A 301 -41.47 -1.53 -0.71
N ASP A 302 -40.27 -1.90 -1.17
CA ASP A 302 -39.33 -2.84 -0.52
C ASP A 302 -38.13 -2.14 0.17
N GLN A 303 -38.27 -0.84 0.47
CA GLN A 303 -37.18 -0.03 1.04
C GLN A 303 -36.63 -0.58 2.36
N ARG A 304 -37.49 -1.17 3.20
CA ARG A 304 -37.08 -1.74 4.49
C ARG A 304 -36.24 -2.99 4.30
N GLU A 305 -36.62 -3.84 3.35
CA GLU A 305 -35.92 -5.06 2.96
C GLU A 305 -34.59 -4.72 2.28
N GLY A 306 -34.57 -3.67 1.45
CA GLY A 306 -33.34 -3.06 0.93
C GLY A 306 -32.40 -2.62 2.03
N LEU A 307 -32.88 -1.80 2.98
CA LEU A 307 -32.06 -1.31 4.08
C LEU A 307 -31.49 -2.44 4.94
N LYS A 308 -32.28 -3.48 5.24
CA LYS A 308 -31.79 -4.65 5.98
C LYS A 308 -30.74 -5.45 5.19
N SER A 309 -30.87 -5.50 3.87
CA SER A 309 -29.94 -6.25 3.02
C SER A 309 -28.59 -5.55 2.89
N VAL A 310 -28.54 -4.21 2.98
CA VAL A 310 -27.25 -3.49 2.94
C VAL A 310 -26.45 -3.55 4.25
N LEU A 311 -27.03 -4.03 5.34
CA LEU A 311 -26.33 -4.09 6.64
C LEU A 311 -25.10 -5.00 6.60
N PRO A 312 -24.11 -4.76 7.50
CA PRO A 312 -22.91 -5.60 7.67
C PRO A 312 -23.22 -6.95 8.34
N THR A 313 -24.19 -7.67 7.78
CA THR A 313 -24.61 -9.01 8.17
C THR A 313 -24.71 -9.88 6.92
N SER A 314 -24.69 -11.20 7.08
CA SER A 314 -24.91 -12.12 5.97
C SER A 314 -26.39 -12.27 5.58
N ALA A 315 -27.29 -11.54 6.22
CA ALA A 315 -28.71 -11.63 5.96
C ALA A 315 -29.05 -11.01 4.60
N ARG A 316 -30.00 -11.63 3.91
CA ARG A 316 -30.50 -11.21 2.59
C ARG A 316 -32.01 -11.25 2.64
N PHE A 317 -32.64 -10.11 2.41
CA PHE A 317 -34.10 -9.96 2.49
C PHE A 317 -34.74 -9.71 1.13
N LEU A 318 -33.94 -9.56 0.08
CA LEU A 318 -34.39 -9.35 -1.28
C LEU A 318 -34.12 -10.57 -2.16
N HIS A 319 -35.01 -10.78 -3.13
CA HIS A 319 -34.93 -11.84 -4.14
C HIS A 319 -34.55 -11.29 -5.52
N VAL A 320 -33.66 -10.29 -5.57
CA VAL A 320 -33.16 -9.69 -6.81
C VAL A 320 -31.75 -10.20 -7.13
N TYR A 321 -31.67 -11.35 -7.81
CA TYR A 321 -30.39 -11.98 -8.17
C TYR A 321 -30.23 -12.11 -9.68
N ARG A 322 -28.99 -11.94 -10.16
CA ARG A 322 -28.57 -12.23 -11.53
C ARG A 322 -27.42 -13.23 -11.52
N PRO A 323 -27.49 -14.30 -12.33
CA PRO A 323 -26.37 -15.22 -12.48
C PRO A 323 -25.25 -14.51 -13.26
N LEU A 324 -24.06 -14.45 -12.66
CA LEU A 324 -22.85 -13.90 -13.28
C LEU A 324 -21.75 -14.95 -13.31
N PHE A 325 -20.95 -14.95 -14.37
CA PHE A 325 -19.70 -15.70 -14.43
C PHE A 325 -18.63 -15.07 -13.52
N THR A 326 -17.58 -15.82 -13.21
CA THR A 326 -16.48 -15.34 -12.38
C THR A 326 -15.76 -14.15 -13.02
N SER A 327 -15.63 -14.16 -14.34
CA SER A 327 -15.10 -13.04 -15.14
C SER A 327 -15.88 -11.75 -14.88
N ALA A 328 -17.19 -11.75 -15.15
CA ALA A 328 -18.07 -10.61 -14.93
C ALA A 328 -18.10 -10.17 -13.45
N LEU A 329 -18.17 -11.13 -12.51
CA LEU A 329 -18.15 -10.82 -11.08
C LEU A 329 -16.84 -10.14 -10.64
N SER A 330 -15.72 -10.42 -11.32
CA SER A 330 -14.43 -9.83 -10.96
C SER A 330 -14.33 -8.33 -11.23
N GLY A 331 -15.08 -7.80 -12.20
CA GLY A 331 -15.18 -6.35 -12.43
C GLY A 331 -15.81 -5.60 -11.25
N PHE A 332 -16.61 -6.28 -10.43
CA PHE A 332 -17.19 -5.69 -9.21
C PHE A 332 -16.28 -5.81 -7.97
N THR A 333 -15.02 -6.22 -8.12
CA THR A 333 -14.13 -6.37 -6.95
C THR A 333 -13.48 -5.04 -6.58
N PRO A 334 -13.49 -4.62 -5.29
CA PRO A 334 -13.03 -3.29 -4.88
C PRO A 334 -11.51 -3.20 -4.71
N PHE A 335 -10.70 -3.87 -5.53
CA PHE A 335 -9.24 -3.99 -5.35
C PHE A 335 -8.43 -3.28 -6.45
N ASN A 336 -8.86 -2.10 -6.86
CA ASN A 336 -8.22 -1.38 -7.95
C ASN A 336 -7.02 -0.49 -7.52
N VAL A 337 -6.82 -0.26 -6.22
CA VAL A 337 -5.71 0.53 -5.68
C VAL A 337 -5.06 -0.15 -4.49
N ILE A 338 -3.72 -0.13 -4.45
CA ILE A 338 -2.92 -0.54 -3.29
C ILE A 338 -2.55 0.72 -2.50
N ASP A 339 -2.90 0.72 -1.21
CA ASP A 339 -2.54 1.78 -0.27
C ASP A 339 -1.43 1.28 0.67
N ILE A 340 -0.36 2.07 0.84
CA ILE A 340 0.70 1.80 1.82
C ILE A 340 0.35 2.57 3.08
N ASN A 341 -0.01 1.85 4.14
CA ASN A 341 -0.35 2.43 5.44
C ASN A 341 0.23 1.57 6.57
N ASP A 342 1.54 1.64 6.72
CA ASP A 342 2.27 0.97 7.78
C ASP A 342 1.97 1.64 9.12
N LYS A 343 1.59 0.83 10.11
CA LYS A 343 1.59 1.27 11.51
C LYS A 343 2.95 1.87 11.85
N ASP A 344 2.99 3.02 12.51
CA ASP A 344 4.25 3.70 12.83
C ASP A 344 5.12 4.05 11.59
N GLY A 345 4.54 4.15 10.38
CA GLY A 345 5.24 4.58 9.15
C GLY A 345 5.35 6.10 8.97
N PHE A 346 6.38 6.57 8.27
CA PHE A 346 6.58 7.97 7.93
C PHE A 346 5.69 8.40 6.76
N PHE A 347 5.30 9.67 6.72
CA PHE A 347 4.45 10.20 5.67
C PHE A 347 5.29 10.51 4.43
N TYR A 348 4.92 9.92 3.29
CA TYR A 348 5.57 10.11 1.98
C TYR A 348 4.72 10.90 0.99
N GLY A 349 3.47 11.21 1.31
CA GLY A 349 2.57 11.98 0.45
C GLY A 349 1.18 11.38 0.33
N ILE A 350 0.48 11.70 -0.76
CA ILE A 350 -0.90 11.27 -1.01
C ILE A 350 -0.93 10.42 -2.28
N ASN A 351 -1.57 9.27 -2.19
CA ASN A 351 -1.87 8.44 -3.35
C ASN A 351 -2.85 9.19 -4.25
N GLN A 352 -2.49 9.42 -5.52
CA GLN A 352 -3.30 10.22 -6.43
C GLN A 352 -4.62 9.55 -6.84
N VAL A 353 -4.73 8.23 -6.68
CA VAL A 353 -5.92 7.45 -7.08
C VAL A 353 -6.86 7.23 -5.90
N SER A 354 -6.34 6.76 -4.76
CA SER A 354 -7.17 6.52 -3.55
C SER A 354 -7.37 7.77 -2.70
N LYS A 355 -6.61 8.83 -2.96
CA LYS A 355 -6.50 10.06 -2.17
C LYS A 355 -6.11 9.86 -0.70
N LYS A 356 -5.61 8.67 -0.35
CA LYS A 356 -5.15 8.38 1.02
C LYS A 356 -3.70 8.79 1.23
N GLY A 357 -3.37 9.10 2.49
CA GLY A 357 -1.98 9.30 2.90
C GLY A 357 -1.16 8.02 2.77
N ILE A 358 0.05 8.16 2.24
CA ILE A 358 1.04 7.09 2.10
C ILE A 358 1.92 7.12 3.34
N PHE A 359 1.79 6.10 4.19
CA PHE A 359 2.58 5.93 5.40
C PHE A 359 3.44 4.68 5.28
N GLY A 360 4.76 4.83 5.20
CA GLY A 360 5.69 3.72 4.98
C GLY A 360 6.72 3.59 6.10
N ASN A 361 7.04 2.36 6.52
CA ASN A 361 8.15 2.11 7.44
C ASN A 361 9.15 1.13 6.80
N ARG A 362 10.24 1.65 6.22
CA ARG A 362 11.26 0.87 5.51
C ARG A 362 11.86 -0.28 6.36
N LYS A 363 11.88 -0.15 7.69
CA LYS A 363 12.40 -1.17 8.62
C LYS A 363 11.52 -2.43 8.71
N LYS A 364 10.28 -2.39 8.22
CA LYS A 364 9.37 -3.54 8.22
C LYS A 364 9.56 -4.46 7.02
N TYR A 365 10.32 -4.02 6.02
CA TYR A 365 10.56 -4.76 4.78
C TYR A 365 11.88 -5.54 4.85
N GLN A 366 12.07 -6.47 3.91
CA GLN A 366 13.30 -7.28 3.84
C GLN A 366 14.56 -6.44 3.65
N ASN A 367 14.43 -5.28 2.98
CA ASN A 367 15.50 -4.32 2.79
C ASN A 367 14.98 -2.91 3.12
N GLY A 368 15.70 -2.19 3.97
CA GLY A 368 15.39 -0.83 4.39
C GLY A 368 15.94 0.28 3.47
N ASN A 369 16.64 -0.08 2.39
CA ASN A 369 17.22 0.88 1.45
C ASN A 369 16.14 1.71 0.73
N GLY A 370 16.51 2.92 0.30
CA GLY A 370 15.62 3.85 -0.37
C GLY A 370 16.40 4.73 -1.33
N PHE A 371 15.78 5.10 -2.44
CA PHE A 371 16.42 5.84 -3.53
C PHE A 371 15.56 7.03 -3.92
N PHE A 372 16.16 8.20 -4.04
CA PHE A 372 15.51 9.42 -4.52
C PHE A 372 16.03 9.77 -5.92
N PHE A 373 15.21 9.55 -6.95
CA PHE A 373 15.53 9.91 -8.32
C PHE A 373 14.75 11.14 -8.77
N GLY A 374 15.32 11.88 -9.73
CA GLY A 374 14.69 13.09 -10.25
C GLY A 374 15.70 14.04 -10.89
N ILE A 375 15.22 14.98 -11.69
CA ILE A 375 16.04 16.06 -12.27
C ILE A 375 16.35 17.12 -11.21
N SER A 376 17.28 18.04 -11.49
CA SER A 376 17.51 19.18 -10.60
C SER A 376 16.22 20.00 -10.43
N GLY A 377 15.91 20.44 -9.21
CA GLY A 377 14.68 21.17 -8.90
C GLY A 377 13.42 20.32 -8.73
N SER A 378 13.46 19.00 -8.94
CA SER A 378 12.27 18.13 -8.79
C SER A 378 11.86 17.82 -7.34
N GLY A 379 12.54 18.41 -6.35
CA GLY A 379 12.29 18.15 -4.93
C GLY A 379 12.99 16.92 -4.33
N LYS A 380 14.05 16.38 -4.97
CA LYS A 380 14.82 15.25 -4.41
C LYS A 380 15.33 15.51 -2.99
N SER A 381 16.13 16.57 -2.82
CA SER A 381 16.74 16.93 -1.53
C SER A 381 15.68 17.34 -0.50
N MET A 382 14.55 17.91 -0.94
CA MET A 382 13.42 18.22 -0.07
C MET A 382 12.79 16.96 0.52
N ASN A 383 12.51 15.94 -0.30
CA ASN A 383 11.98 14.66 0.18
C ASN A 383 12.97 13.94 1.11
N ALA A 384 14.26 13.97 0.80
CA ALA A 384 15.30 13.40 1.67
C ALA A 384 15.33 14.10 3.04
N LYS A 385 15.30 15.45 3.08
CA LYS A 385 15.21 16.23 4.34
C LYS A 385 13.95 15.88 5.13
N MET A 386 12.80 15.84 4.47
CA MET A 386 11.53 15.46 5.11
C MET A 386 11.56 14.07 5.73
N GLU A 387 12.22 13.10 5.10
CA GLU A 387 12.36 11.77 5.68
C GLU A 387 13.32 11.77 6.87
N MET A 388 14.48 12.41 6.75
CA MET A 388 15.46 12.51 7.85
C MET A 388 14.88 13.20 9.08
N ASP A 389 14.18 14.32 8.89
CA ASP A 389 13.55 15.06 9.99
C ASP A 389 12.44 14.23 10.66
N GLN A 390 11.66 13.46 9.88
CA GLN A 390 10.66 12.54 10.43
C GLN A 390 11.30 11.38 11.22
N VAL A 391 12.47 10.89 10.80
CA VAL A 391 13.24 9.88 11.54
C VAL A 391 13.70 10.48 12.87
N LEU A 392 14.39 11.61 12.84
CA LEU A 392 14.93 12.28 14.04
C LEU A 392 13.84 12.58 15.10
N CYS A 393 12.67 13.08 14.68
CA CYS A 393 11.64 13.44 15.66
C CYS A 393 10.82 12.26 16.20
N ARG A 394 10.80 11.10 15.52
CA ARG A 394 9.89 9.97 15.83
C ARG A 394 10.60 8.69 16.22
N THR A 395 11.92 8.59 16.05
CA THR A 395 12.70 7.40 16.38
C THR A 395 13.99 7.76 17.13
N MET A 396 14.62 6.76 17.72
CA MET A 396 15.95 6.88 18.37
C MET A 396 17.09 6.58 17.39
N ASP A 397 16.89 6.80 16.09
CA ASP A 397 17.88 6.46 15.08
C ASP A 397 18.87 7.59 14.83
N ASP A 398 20.13 7.22 14.59
CA ASP A 398 21.15 8.15 14.15
C ASP A 398 21.04 8.42 12.63
N VAL A 399 21.19 9.68 12.22
CA VAL A 399 21.22 10.09 10.81
C VAL A 399 22.63 10.55 10.45
N LEU A 400 23.25 9.88 9.47
CA LEU A 400 24.55 10.25 8.91
C LEU A 400 24.38 10.71 7.47
N ILE A 401 24.97 11.86 7.13
CA ILE A 401 24.83 12.49 5.82
C ILE A 401 26.23 12.69 5.22
N ILE A 402 26.42 12.23 3.98
CA ILE A 402 27.58 12.58 3.14
C ILE A 402 27.08 13.60 2.12
N ASP A 403 27.52 14.84 2.27
CA ASP A 403 26.98 15.99 1.53
C ASP A 403 28.06 16.68 0.69
N PRO A 404 28.31 16.21 -0.54
CA PRO A 404 29.33 16.81 -1.41
C PRO A 404 28.95 18.22 -1.91
N MET A 405 27.68 18.63 -1.79
CA MET A 405 27.17 19.90 -2.32
C MET A 405 26.86 20.94 -1.22
N GLY A 406 26.99 20.58 0.05
CA GLY A 406 26.68 21.45 1.18
C GLY A 406 25.18 21.76 1.35
N GLU A 407 24.29 21.01 0.72
CA GLU A 407 22.84 21.27 0.71
C GLU A 407 22.16 21.00 2.07
N TYR A 408 22.77 20.21 2.96
CA TYR A 408 22.17 19.74 4.20
C TYR A 408 22.71 20.46 5.45
N ARG A 409 23.68 21.37 5.31
CA ARG A 409 24.31 22.09 6.43
C ARG A 409 23.29 22.74 7.37
N GLU A 410 22.37 23.52 6.82
CA GLU A 410 21.33 24.19 7.63
C GLU A 410 20.41 23.20 8.32
N ASN A 411 20.05 22.10 7.65
CA ASN A 411 19.20 21.05 8.23
C ASN A 411 19.89 20.35 9.41
N VAL A 412 21.19 20.08 9.31
CA VAL A 412 21.97 19.50 10.40
C VAL A 412 22.03 20.46 11.60
N ILE A 413 22.32 21.74 11.37
CA ILE A 413 22.41 22.74 12.44
C ILE A 413 21.05 22.94 13.14
N ASN A 414 19.97 23.04 12.37
CA ASN A 414 18.62 23.24 12.90
C ASN A 414 18.13 22.05 13.75
N ASN A 415 18.65 20.84 13.48
CA ASN A 415 18.36 19.63 14.25
C ASN A 415 19.41 19.33 15.33
N ASN A 416 20.19 20.33 15.77
CA ASN A 416 21.25 20.19 16.78
C ASN A 416 22.32 19.12 16.44
N GLY A 417 22.50 18.82 15.15
CA GLY A 417 23.49 17.88 14.66
C GLY A 417 24.88 18.50 14.46
N TYR A 418 25.85 17.62 14.16
CA TYR A 418 27.22 18.02 13.89
C TYR A 418 27.48 18.09 12.38
N TYR A 419 27.88 19.25 11.89
CA TYR A 419 28.34 19.42 10.52
C TYR A 419 29.87 19.54 10.50
N TYR A 420 30.53 18.57 9.89
CA TYR A 420 31.98 18.55 9.71
C TYR A 420 32.30 18.95 8.28
N ASP A 421 32.94 20.11 8.16
CA ASP A 421 33.35 20.63 6.86
C ASP A 421 34.77 20.16 6.53
N PHE A 422 34.93 19.45 5.41
CA PHE A 422 36.19 18.91 4.92
C PHE A 422 36.77 19.75 3.79
N GLU A 423 36.67 21.08 3.91
CA GLU A 423 37.32 22.02 3.02
C GLU A 423 38.85 21.84 2.99
N LYS A 424 39.46 22.17 1.86
CA LYS A 424 40.90 21.98 1.61
C LYS A 424 41.81 22.68 2.63
N ASN A 425 41.38 23.82 3.17
CA ASN A 425 42.11 24.60 4.17
C ASN A 425 41.38 24.62 5.53
N GLY A 426 40.46 23.66 5.76
CA GLY A 426 39.74 23.55 7.03
C GLY A 426 40.61 22.96 8.14
N ASP A 427 40.20 23.18 9.39
CA ASP A 427 40.88 22.65 10.59
C ASP A 427 40.51 21.18 10.90
N ILE A 428 39.56 20.61 10.14
CA ILE A 428 39.03 19.27 10.35
C ILE A 428 39.53 18.36 9.24
N HIS A 429 40.22 17.30 9.64
CA HIS A 429 40.80 16.33 8.72
C HIS A 429 40.37 14.92 9.09
N ILE A 430 40.01 14.15 8.06
CA ILE A 430 39.91 12.69 8.14
C ILE A 430 41.21 12.11 7.62
N ASN A 431 41.85 11.26 8.42
CA ASN A 431 42.97 10.44 7.99
C ASN A 431 42.46 9.02 7.67
N PRO A 432 42.40 8.61 6.39
CA PRO A 432 41.95 7.27 6.03
C PRO A 432 42.85 6.15 6.56
N LEU A 433 44.12 6.47 6.86
CA LEU A 433 45.11 5.54 7.43
C LEU A 433 45.18 5.64 8.97
N HIS A 434 44.22 6.32 9.60
CA HIS A 434 44.19 6.47 11.05
C HIS A 434 44.10 5.11 11.76
N VAL A 435 44.93 4.98 12.80
CA VAL A 435 44.97 3.82 13.68
C VAL A 435 44.15 4.11 14.93
N HIS A 436 43.10 3.32 15.14
CA HIS A 436 42.21 3.48 16.28
C HIS A 436 42.90 3.00 17.56
N SER A 437 42.48 3.54 18.72
CA SER A 437 43.07 3.20 20.03
C SER A 437 43.02 1.71 20.38
N HIS A 438 42.07 0.98 19.81
CA HIS A 438 41.93 -0.46 19.96
C HIS A 438 41.88 -1.13 18.60
N ILE A 439 42.86 -2.02 18.34
CA ILE A 439 42.88 -2.93 17.21
C ILE A 439 42.85 -4.35 17.77
N SER A 440 41.82 -5.12 17.42
CA SER A 440 41.67 -6.50 17.86
C SER A 440 42.59 -7.47 17.12
N ASP A 441 42.81 -7.22 15.82
CA ASP A 441 43.64 -8.03 14.93
C ASP A 441 44.45 -7.10 14.01
N LYS A 442 45.77 -7.13 14.17
CA LYS A 442 46.68 -6.26 13.42
C LYS A 442 46.77 -6.65 11.94
N ASP A 443 46.76 -7.94 11.64
CA ASP A 443 46.92 -8.42 10.28
C ASP A 443 45.66 -8.11 9.48
N ALA A 444 44.48 -8.37 10.05
CA ALA A 444 43.20 -8.01 9.43
C ALA A 444 43.07 -6.48 9.21
N PHE A 445 43.55 -5.67 10.16
CA PHE A 445 43.57 -4.21 10.02
C PHE A 445 44.48 -3.77 8.86
N ILE A 446 45.69 -4.32 8.76
CA ILE A 446 46.62 -4.01 7.65
C ILE A 446 45.99 -4.42 6.31
N SER A 447 45.36 -5.59 6.22
CA SER A 447 44.66 -6.04 5.00
C SER A 447 43.55 -5.07 4.58
N GLN A 448 42.72 -4.61 5.52
CA GLN A 448 41.67 -3.62 5.22
C GLN A 448 42.26 -2.29 4.72
N LYS A 449 43.38 -1.85 5.31
CA LYS A 449 44.07 -0.62 4.89
C LYS A 449 44.76 -0.77 3.53
N ALA A 450 45.29 -1.96 3.22
CA ALA A 450 45.84 -2.28 1.91
C ALA A 450 44.74 -2.27 0.82
N GLU A 451 43.57 -2.84 1.11
CA GLU A 451 42.41 -2.80 0.19
C GLU A 451 41.94 -1.37 -0.07
N PHE A 452 41.88 -0.54 0.97
CA PHE A 452 41.59 0.89 0.82
C PHE A 452 42.64 1.60 -0.06
N LEU A 453 43.94 1.40 0.23
CA LEU A 453 45.03 2.02 -0.54
C LEU A 453 45.03 1.56 -2.00
N TYR A 454 44.67 0.30 -2.25
CA TYR A 454 44.49 -0.21 -3.61
C TYR A 454 43.39 0.56 -4.34
N ALA A 455 42.18 0.63 -3.77
CA ALA A 455 41.06 1.35 -4.39
C ALA A 455 41.37 2.85 -4.56
N PHE A 456 42.08 3.44 -3.59
CA PHE A 456 42.51 4.83 -3.64
C PHE A 456 43.50 5.11 -4.78
N CYS A 457 44.53 4.27 -4.93
CA CYS A 457 45.49 4.38 -6.03
C CYS A 457 44.83 4.10 -7.38
N GLU A 458 43.86 3.18 -7.44
CA GLU A 458 43.12 2.87 -8.67
C GLU A 458 42.33 4.09 -9.17
N GLU A 459 41.61 4.76 -8.27
CA GLU A 459 40.86 5.98 -8.60
C GLU A 459 41.79 7.15 -8.96
N THR A 460 42.94 7.26 -8.29
CA THR A 460 43.91 8.34 -8.53
C THR A 460 44.54 8.26 -9.93
N ILE A 461 44.85 7.05 -10.39
CA ILE A 461 45.58 6.79 -11.64
C ILE A 461 44.62 6.72 -12.84
N TYR A 462 43.30 6.70 -12.62
CA TYR A 462 42.30 6.67 -13.67
C TYR A 462 42.51 7.81 -14.70
N PRO A 463 42.54 7.52 -16.02
CA PRO A 463 42.06 6.31 -16.69
C PRO A 463 43.09 5.19 -16.86
N ASP A 464 44.34 5.37 -16.42
CA ASP A 464 45.38 4.35 -16.51
C ASP A 464 45.12 3.22 -15.50
N ARG A 465 45.64 2.02 -15.79
CA ARG A 465 45.36 0.82 -14.99
C ARG A 465 46.53 0.43 -14.10
N LEU A 466 46.23 0.13 -12.85
CA LEU A 466 47.15 -0.54 -11.94
C LEU A 466 47.48 -1.95 -12.45
N SER A 467 48.77 -2.26 -12.57
CA SER A 467 49.26 -3.61 -12.89
C SER A 467 49.43 -4.42 -11.61
N ASN A 468 49.46 -5.76 -11.70
CA ASN A 468 49.77 -6.62 -10.53
C ASN A 468 51.09 -6.25 -9.83
N LYS A 469 52.05 -5.68 -10.57
CA LYS A 469 53.31 -5.20 -10.00
C LYS A 469 53.11 -3.94 -9.15
N HIS A 470 52.22 -3.03 -9.55
CA HIS A 470 51.81 -1.89 -8.73
C HIS A 470 51.11 -2.33 -7.45
N ILE A 471 50.17 -3.28 -7.55
CA ILE A 471 49.44 -3.83 -6.40
C ILE A 471 50.40 -4.40 -5.35
N ASN A 472 51.40 -5.18 -5.79
CA ASN A 472 52.42 -5.73 -4.90
C ASN A 472 53.24 -4.64 -4.18
N MET A 473 53.48 -3.49 -4.83
CA MET A 473 54.20 -2.38 -4.19
C MET A 473 53.32 -1.64 -3.18
N ILE A 474 52.03 -1.45 -3.46
CA ILE A 474 51.05 -0.89 -2.53
C ILE A 474 50.98 -1.74 -1.26
N ASP A 475 50.83 -3.05 -1.41
CA ASP A 475 50.76 -3.99 -0.29
C ASP A 475 52.04 -3.98 0.56
N LYS A 476 53.21 -4.09 -0.10
CA LYS A 476 54.52 -4.02 0.56
C LYS A 476 54.72 -2.70 1.32
N ALA A 477 54.31 -1.57 0.75
CA ALA A 477 54.38 -0.27 1.40
C ALA A 477 53.44 -0.19 2.61
N CYS A 478 52.19 -0.65 2.46
CA CYS A 478 51.20 -0.68 3.54
C CYS A 478 51.70 -1.48 4.76
N ILE A 479 52.18 -2.70 4.52
CA ILE A 479 52.72 -3.57 5.58
C ILE A 479 53.86 -2.88 6.32
N ARG A 480 54.85 -2.36 5.59
CA ARG A 480 56.02 -1.70 6.20
C ARG A 480 55.64 -0.48 7.04
N ILE A 481 54.70 0.35 6.57
CA ILE A 481 54.24 1.52 7.30
C ILE A 481 53.62 1.14 8.65
N TYR A 482 52.76 0.12 8.67
CA TYR A 482 52.11 -0.29 9.90
C TYR A 482 53.05 -1.10 10.81
N GLU A 483 53.96 -1.89 10.26
CA GLU A 483 55.04 -2.50 11.05
C GLU A 483 55.90 -1.45 11.76
N ASP A 484 56.30 -0.40 11.04
CA ASP A 484 57.08 0.71 11.59
C ASP A 484 56.28 1.44 12.68
N TYR A 485 54.98 1.69 12.43
CA TYR A 485 54.08 2.30 13.41
C TYR A 485 53.96 1.45 14.68
N PHE A 486 53.74 0.14 14.57
CA PHE A 486 53.58 -0.73 15.73
C PHE A 486 54.87 -0.99 16.51
N LYS A 487 56.05 -0.73 15.91
CA LYS A 487 57.35 -0.76 16.58
C LYS A 487 57.73 0.58 17.23
N SER A 488 57.11 1.67 16.81
CA SER A 488 57.42 3.04 17.25
C SER A 488 56.70 3.42 18.56
N ASP A 489 57.39 4.18 19.42
CA ASP A 489 56.79 4.81 20.61
C ASP A 489 55.98 6.08 20.28
N LYS A 490 56.11 6.60 19.04
CA LYS A 490 55.32 7.76 18.57
C LYS A 490 53.91 7.32 18.21
N LYS A 491 52.92 8.02 18.77
CA LYS A 491 51.49 7.70 18.60
C LYS A 491 50.83 8.32 17.36
N GLU A 492 51.57 9.01 16.51
CA GLU A 492 51.02 9.62 15.29
C GLU A 492 50.71 8.54 14.25
N SER A 493 49.45 8.48 13.81
CA SER A 493 49.04 7.51 12.80
C SER A 493 49.75 7.78 11.46
N PRO A 494 50.01 6.75 10.65
CA PRO A 494 50.44 6.95 9.27
C PRO A 494 49.45 7.82 8.49
N THR A 495 49.94 8.60 7.52
CA THR A 495 49.11 9.37 6.59
C THR A 495 49.46 9.01 5.14
N LEU A 496 48.73 9.56 4.17
CA LEU A 496 49.07 9.38 2.75
C LEU A 496 50.47 9.90 2.40
N ILE A 497 50.98 10.91 3.13
CA ILE A 497 52.37 11.38 3.00
C ILE A 497 53.34 10.28 3.46
N THR A 498 53.06 9.64 4.60
CA THR A 498 53.84 8.48 5.07
C THR A 498 53.84 7.36 4.04
N PHE A 499 52.70 7.12 3.40
CA PHE A 499 52.57 6.12 2.34
C PHE A 499 53.42 6.41 1.11
N ARG A 500 53.33 7.62 0.56
CA ARG A 500 54.18 8.04 -0.56
C ARG A 500 55.66 7.98 -0.20
N ASN A 501 56.05 8.47 0.97
CA ASN A 501 57.45 8.42 1.41
C ASN A 501 57.96 6.97 1.50
N LYS A 502 57.12 6.03 1.98
CA LYS A 502 57.50 4.62 2.00
C LYS A 502 57.64 4.03 0.59
N LEU A 503 56.80 4.42 -0.37
CA LEU A 503 56.96 4.02 -1.76
C LEU A 503 58.28 4.53 -2.35
N ILE A 504 58.68 5.77 -2.04
CA ILE A 504 59.97 6.34 -2.44
C ILE A 504 61.14 5.57 -1.80
N GLU A 505 61.05 5.23 -0.51
CA GLU A 505 62.05 4.40 0.16
C GLU A 505 62.18 3.03 -0.52
N ILE A 506 61.07 2.35 -0.81
CA ILE A 506 61.07 1.07 -1.53
C ILE A 506 61.67 1.22 -2.94
N ALA A 507 61.39 2.32 -3.64
CA ALA A 507 61.97 2.59 -4.95
C ALA A 507 63.50 2.77 -4.88
N ASN A 508 64.02 3.38 -3.81
CA ASN A 508 65.45 3.66 -3.66
C ASN A 508 66.27 2.47 -3.10
N GLU A 509 65.62 1.47 -2.49
CA GLU A 509 66.29 0.28 -1.93
C GLU A 509 66.88 -0.66 -3.01
N ASP A 510 66.31 -0.70 -4.23
CA ASP A 510 66.70 -1.64 -5.29
C ASP A 510 66.94 -0.90 -6.63
N LEU A 511 68.14 -0.33 -6.83
CA LEU A 511 68.51 0.43 -8.04
C LEU A 511 68.68 -0.42 -9.31
N GLU A 512 68.72 -1.76 -9.20
CA GLU A 512 68.97 -2.68 -10.33
C GLU A 512 67.74 -3.46 -10.82
N ASP A 513 66.58 -3.42 -10.12
CA ASP A 513 65.43 -4.27 -10.44
C ASP A 513 64.23 -3.47 -11.03
N THR A 514 63.53 -4.08 -11.99
CA THR A 514 62.30 -3.54 -12.62
C THR A 514 61.19 -3.21 -11.61
N LYS A 515 61.28 -3.68 -10.36
CA LYS A 515 60.32 -3.40 -9.27
C LYS A 515 60.40 -1.98 -8.73
N SER A 516 61.59 -1.37 -8.73
CA SER A 516 61.80 0.02 -8.27
C SER A 516 61.04 1.03 -9.13
N ALA A 517 60.93 0.77 -10.44
CA ALA A 517 60.21 1.61 -11.37
C ALA A 517 58.72 1.76 -11.01
N TYR A 518 58.04 0.67 -10.61
CA TYR A 518 56.61 0.67 -10.28
C TYR A 518 56.30 1.37 -8.94
N ALA A 519 57.19 1.27 -7.95
CA ALA A 519 57.03 2.00 -6.69
C ALA A 519 57.25 3.51 -6.89
N LYS A 520 58.21 3.87 -7.76
CA LYS A 520 58.45 5.26 -8.16
C LYS A 520 57.27 5.84 -8.94
N ASP A 521 56.76 5.10 -9.91
CA ASP A 521 55.59 5.47 -10.72
C ASP A 521 54.38 5.82 -9.82
N LEU A 522 54.05 4.95 -8.87
CA LEU A 522 53.02 5.20 -7.86
C LEU A 522 53.30 6.44 -6.99
N ALA A 523 54.57 6.65 -6.59
CA ALA A 523 54.93 7.79 -5.77
C ALA A 523 54.81 9.12 -6.53
N ASP A 524 55.17 9.13 -7.82
CA ASP A 524 55.11 10.30 -8.68
C ASP A 524 53.63 10.68 -8.93
N GLU A 525 52.76 9.71 -9.24
CA GLU A 525 51.31 9.93 -9.39
C GLU A 525 50.64 10.47 -8.11
N LEU A 526 51.10 10.03 -6.93
CA LEU A 526 50.59 10.49 -5.64
C LEU A 526 51.12 11.87 -5.20
N GLU A 527 52.04 12.49 -5.95
CA GLU A 527 52.62 13.79 -5.57
C GLU A 527 51.58 14.91 -5.51
N ALA A 528 50.69 14.98 -6.51
CA ALA A 528 49.65 16.01 -6.60
C ALA A 528 48.66 15.94 -5.42
N ILE A 529 48.46 14.75 -4.86
CA ILE A 529 47.59 14.49 -3.72
C ILE A 529 48.31 14.73 -2.41
N THR A 530 49.56 14.29 -2.27
CA THR A 530 50.28 14.36 -0.98
C THR A 530 50.89 15.71 -0.68
N ASN A 531 51.52 16.33 -1.67
CA ASN A 531 52.23 17.60 -1.55
C ASN A 531 51.64 18.70 -2.45
N GLY A 532 50.70 18.33 -3.32
CA GLY A 532 50.04 19.25 -4.26
C GLY A 532 48.71 19.80 -3.76
N THR A 533 47.86 20.20 -4.71
CA THR A 533 46.63 20.93 -4.45
C THR A 533 45.48 20.08 -3.92
N LEU A 534 45.64 18.78 -3.71
CA LEU A 534 44.58 17.85 -3.29
C LEU A 534 44.84 17.20 -1.91
N SER A 535 45.63 17.85 -1.06
CA SER A 535 46.14 17.32 0.23
C SER A 535 45.12 17.18 1.37
N VAL A 536 43.81 17.17 1.10
CA VAL A 536 42.75 17.18 2.12
C VAL A 536 42.87 16.00 3.11
N PHE A 537 43.28 14.83 2.62
CA PHE A 537 43.39 13.57 3.40
C PHE A 537 44.82 13.27 3.91
N CYS A 538 45.72 14.24 3.86
CA CYS A 538 47.15 14.03 4.15
C CYS A 538 47.56 14.36 5.59
N HIS A 539 46.62 14.87 6.38
CA HIS A 539 46.85 15.35 7.75
C HIS A 539 46.52 14.25 8.78
N GLN A 540 46.87 14.50 10.04
CA GLN A 540 46.44 13.64 11.15
C GLN A 540 44.93 13.77 11.38
N GLN A 541 44.31 12.72 11.93
CA GLN A 541 42.89 12.74 12.29
C GLN A 541 42.63 13.85 13.31
N THR A 542 41.69 14.76 13.01
CA THR A 542 41.26 15.75 14.00
C THR A 542 40.45 15.06 15.10
N ALA A 543 40.88 15.21 16.35
CA ALA A 543 40.12 14.74 17.51
C ALA A 543 38.95 15.69 17.74
N VAL A 544 37.74 15.29 17.33
CA VAL A 544 36.55 16.09 17.60
C VAL A 544 36.14 15.87 19.07
N GLU A 545 36.16 16.94 19.87
CA GLU A 545 35.56 16.90 21.21
C GLU A 545 34.05 16.61 21.09
N LYS A 546 33.59 15.52 21.72
CA LYS A 546 32.17 15.29 21.93
C LYS A 546 31.63 16.42 22.81
N ARG A 547 30.99 17.43 22.23
CA ARG A 547 30.01 18.21 22.99
C ARG A 547 28.78 17.33 23.21
N ARG A 548 28.20 17.46 24.39
CA ARG A 548 27.16 16.57 24.89
C ARG A 548 25.82 16.89 24.26
#